data_AF-A0A953CS67-F1
#
_entry.id   AF-A0A953CS67-F1
#
_cell.length_a   1.000
_cell.length_b   1.000
_cell.length_c   1.000
_cell.angle_alpha   90.00
_cell.angle_beta   90.00
_cell.angle_gamma   90.00
#
_symmetry.space_group_name_H-M   'P 1'
#
loop_
_entity.id
_entity.type
_entity.pdbx_description
1 polymer ?
#
loop_
_entity_poly.entity_id
_entity_poly.type
_entity_poly.pdbx_seq_one_letter_code
_entity_poly.pdbx_strand_id
1 'polypeptide(L)'
;MPQSRSSPAEDPRADRSAPDRSADRPAAVAQAILAGFDRHFGLTRYIAQQAKARYERGDWHGIRRLARDRIAFYDQRVHEAVERLESEFALGQRGQRMADDWLWPRVKRNYVALLADHRQPELAETFFNSVCCNILHRSYFHNGFIFVRPGVSTEYLDADRPSWRVYYPLTVGWRPALRQMIIDFGLACPFVDIERDLSLVQAAAREHF
;
A
#
# COMPACT_ATOMS: atom_id res chain seq x y z
N MET A 1 49.22 -53.32 35.65
CA MET A 1 49.63 -52.41 34.56
C MET A 1 48.36 -51.98 33.82
N PRO A 2 47.87 -50.75 33.99
CA PRO A 2 46.60 -50.30 33.41
C PRO A 2 46.79 -49.75 31.99
N GLN A 3 45.77 -49.94 31.16
CA GLN A 3 45.71 -49.50 29.76
C GLN A 3 45.38 -48.00 29.67
N SER A 4 46.23 -47.22 29.02
CA SER A 4 46.00 -45.81 28.72
C SER A 4 45.11 -45.68 27.47
N ARG A 5 43.89 -45.17 27.64
CA ARG A 5 42.99 -44.78 26.53
C ARG A 5 43.38 -43.37 26.05
N SER A 6 43.70 -43.26 24.76
CA SER A 6 43.89 -41.97 24.08
C SER A 6 42.53 -41.38 23.69
N SER A 7 42.21 -40.20 24.20
CA SER A 7 41.10 -39.36 23.70
C SER A 7 41.47 -38.73 22.35
N PRO A 8 40.56 -38.67 21.37
CA PRO A 8 40.75 -37.80 20.22
C PRO A 8 40.40 -36.35 20.61
N ALA A 9 41.28 -35.43 20.25
CA ALA A 9 41.06 -33.99 20.40
C ALA A 9 39.95 -33.53 19.44
N GLU A 10 38.92 -32.89 19.99
CA GLU A 10 37.90 -32.17 19.22
C GLU A 10 38.54 -30.94 18.54
N ASP A 11 38.40 -30.86 17.23
CA ASP A 11 38.84 -29.75 16.38
C ASP A 11 37.85 -28.57 16.54
N PRO A 12 38.26 -27.38 17.03
CA PRO A 12 37.35 -26.28 17.34
C PRO A 12 37.02 -25.41 16.12
N ARG A 13 36.87 -26.01 14.94
CA ARG A 13 36.57 -25.30 13.68
C ARG A 13 35.34 -25.84 12.98
N ALA A 14 34.22 -25.87 13.70
CA ALA A 14 32.90 -26.06 13.12
C ALA A 14 31.89 -25.12 13.78
N ASP A 15 32.10 -23.81 13.65
CA ASP A 15 31.00 -22.84 13.73
C ASP A 15 31.26 -21.70 12.75
N ARG A 16 30.90 -21.96 11.48
CA ARG A 16 30.81 -20.94 10.43
C ARG A 16 29.52 -21.14 9.67
N SER A 17 28.40 -20.79 10.29
CA SER A 17 27.23 -20.19 9.60
C SER A 17 26.03 -20.07 10.55
N ALA A 18 26.16 -19.30 11.64
CA ALA A 18 24.98 -18.59 12.13
C ALA A 18 24.73 -17.44 11.15
N PRO A 19 23.53 -17.31 10.54
CA PRO A 19 23.25 -16.16 9.68
C PRO A 19 23.46 -14.88 10.50
N ASP A 20 24.23 -13.95 9.94
CA ASP A 20 24.51 -12.66 10.57
C ASP A 20 23.19 -11.90 10.75
N ARG A 21 22.58 -12.05 11.94
CA ARG A 21 21.31 -11.41 12.30
C ARG A 21 21.38 -9.87 12.15
N SER A 22 22.57 -9.28 12.06
CA SER A 22 22.75 -7.85 11.83
C SER A 22 22.57 -7.43 10.37
N ALA A 23 22.88 -8.32 9.41
CA ALA A 23 22.73 -8.08 7.97
C ALA A 23 21.28 -8.16 7.50
N ASP A 24 20.45 -8.98 8.16
CA ASP A 24 19.03 -9.15 7.85
C ASP A 24 18.14 -8.03 8.43
N ARG A 25 18.65 -7.28 9.42
CA ARG A 25 17.88 -6.25 10.13
C ARG A 25 17.31 -5.16 9.20
N PRO A 26 18.07 -4.57 8.24
CA PRO A 26 17.51 -3.56 7.33
C PRO A 26 16.43 -4.12 6.40
N ALA A 27 16.58 -5.37 5.95
CA ALA A 27 15.60 -6.03 5.09
C ALA A 27 14.30 -6.33 5.87
N ALA A 28 14.42 -6.83 7.10
CA ALA A 28 13.29 -7.09 7.98
C ALA A 28 12.51 -5.81 8.32
N VAL A 29 13.20 -4.69 8.57
CA VAL A 29 12.55 -3.39 8.79
C VAL A 29 11.81 -2.92 7.53
N ALA A 30 12.43 -3.04 6.34
CA ALA A 30 11.78 -2.68 5.08
C ALA A 30 10.50 -3.50 4.83
N GLN A 31 10.56 -4.81 5.09
CA GLN A 31 9.39 -5.70 4.99
C GLN A 31 8.30 -5.33 6.01
N ALA A 32 8.66 -4.98 7.25
CA ALA A 32 7.71 -4.56 8.26
C ALA A 32 6.98 -3.27 7.87
N ILE A 33 7.70 -2.29 7.30
CA ILE A 33 7.10 -1.05 6.78
C ILE A 33 6.14 -1.36 5.62
N LEU A 34 6.56 -2.19 4.65
CA LEU A 34 5.73 -2.54 3.50
C LEU A 34 4.48 -3.31 3.93
N ALA A 35 4.59 -4.23 4.88
CA ALA A 35 3.45 -4.95 5.44
C ALA A 35 2.45 -3.99 6.13
N GLY A 36 2.94 -2.93 6.77
CA GLY A 36 2.10 -1.87 7.32
C GLY A 36 1.33 -1.12 6.23
N PHE A 37 2.00 -0.79 5.13
CA PHE A 37 1.38 -0.18 3.96
C PHE A 37 0.33 -1.10 3.31
N ASP A 38 0.66 -2.37 3.06
CA ASP A 38 -0.25 -3.33 2.44
C ASP A 38 -1.52 -3.53 3.27
N ARG A 39 -1.37 -3.57 4.60
CA ARG A 39 -2.50 -3.61 5.53
C ARG A 39 -3.37 -2.35 5.41
N HIS A 40 -2.75 -1.17 5.38
CA HIS A 40 -3.48 0.09 5.17
C HIS A 40 -4.23 0.07 3.83
N PHE A 41 -3.55 -0.28 2.74
CA PHE A 41 -4.13 -0.28 1.40
C PHE A 41 -5.26 -1.32 1.26
N GLY A 42 -5.09 -2.51 1.84
CA GLY A 42 -6.13 -3.54 1.90
C GLY A 42 -7.40 -3.06 2.61
N LEU A 43 -7.27 -2.37 3.74
CA LEU A 43 -8.42 -1.79 4.46
C LEU A 43 -9.09 -0.67 3.66
N THR A 44 -8.31 0.20 3.02
CA THR A 44 -8.85 1.25 2.16
C THR A 44 -9.67 0.67 1.01
N ARG A 45 -9.17 -0.40 0.37
CA ARG A 45 -9.91 -1.14 -0.67
C ARG A 45 -11.19 -1.78 -0.14
N TYR A 46 -11.12 -2.39 1.04
CA TYR A 46 -12.29 -2.99 1.68
C TYR A 46 -13.39 -1.94 1.96
N ILE A 47 -13.02 -0.77 2.48
CA ILE A 47 -13.95 0.35 2.70
C ILE A 47 -14.58 0.80 1.37
N ALA A 48 -13.76 0.95 0.32
CA ALA A 48 -14.24 1.35 -1.00
C ALA A 48 -15.24 0.34 -1.59
N GLN A 49 -14.99 -0.96 -1.43
CA GLN A 49 -15.90 -2.02 -1.88
C GLN A 49 -17.27 -1.93 -1.20
N GLN A 50 -17.32 -1.54 0.07
CA GLN A 50 -18.59 -1.42 0.78
C GLN A 50 -19.40 -0.17 0.42
N ALA A 51 -18.80 0.82 -0.27
CA ALA A 51 -19.49 2.05 -0.63
C ALA A 51 -20.68 1.77 -1.57
N LYS A 52 -20.50 0.88 -2.55
CA LYS A 52 -21.54 0.47 -3.50
C LYS A 52 -22.78 -0.10 -2.79
N ALA A 53 -22.58 -1.11 -1.94
CA ALA A 53 -23.69 -1.75 -1.23
C ALA A 53 -24.43 -0.79 -0.28
N ARG A 54 -23.73 0.20 0.32
CA ARG A 54 -24.38 1.22 1.14
C ARG A 54 -25.17 2.22 0.31
N TYR A 55 -24.63 2.62 -0.85
CA TYR A 55 -25.34 3.48 -1.80
C TYR A 55 -26.64 2.81 -2.26
N GLU A 56 -26.57 1.54 -2.65
CA GLU A 56 -27.72 0.75 -3.12
C GLU A 56 -28.81 0.57 -2.05
N ARG A 57 -28.45 0.65 -0.77
CA ARG A 57 -29.38 0.60 0.38
C ARG A 57 -29.84 1.99 0.86
N GLY A 58 -29.32 3.06 0.29
CA GLY A 58 -29.58 4.43 0.77
C GLY A 58 -28.99 4.73 2.17
N ASP A 59 -27.95 4.02 2.61
CA ASP A 59 -27.31 4.24 3.91
C ASP A 59 -26.33 5.43 3.86
N TRP A 60 -26.90 6.64 3.76
CA TRP A 60 -26.14 7.89 3.65
C TRP A 60 -25.28 8.17 4.89
N HIS A 61 -25.81 7.86 6.07
CA HIS A 61 -25.06 8.02 7.32
C HIS A 61 -23.88 7.06 7.40
N GLY A 62 -24.03 5.82 6.93
CA GLY A 62 -22.96 4.85 6.82
C GLY A 62 -21.87 5.28 5.83
N ILE A 63 -22.24 5.82 4.66
CA ILE A 63 -21.27 6.39 3.72
C ILE A 63 -20.47 7.52 4.36
N ARG A 64 -21.14 8.43 5.09
CA ARG A 64 -20.46 9.52 5.80
C ARG A 64 -19.48 9.01 6.87
N ARG A 65 -19.89 8.00 7.64
CA ARG A 65 -19.00 7.35 8.63
C ARG A 65 -17.80 6.71 7.96
N LEU A 66 -18.01 5.90 6.91
CA LEU A 66 -16.91 5.30 6.16
C LEU A 66 -15.89 6.32 5.66
N ALA A 67 -16.37 7.45 5.11
CA ALA A 67 -15.49 8.49 4.60
C ALA A 67 -14.63 9.12 5.71
N ARG A 68 -15.23 9.36 6.89
CA ARG A 68 -14.50 9.84 8.07
C ARG A 68 -13.48 8.82 8.56
N ASP A 69 -13.89 7.56 8.70
CA ASP A 69 -13.05 6.49 9.22
C ASP A 69 -11.84 6.26 8.31
N ARG A 70 -12.04 6.30 6.98
CA ARG A 70 -10.96 6.19 5.99
C ARG A 70 -9.86 7.24 6.18
N ILE A 71 -10.22 8.49 6.52
CA ILE A 71 -9.24 9.57 6.75
C ILE A 71 -8.44 9.27 8.03
N ALA A 72 -9.13 8.93 9.12
CA ALA A 72 -8.49 8.64 10.40
C ALA A 72 -7.59 7.39 10.36
N PHE A 73 -7.91 6.41 9.52
CA PHE A 73 -7.16 5.16 9.44
C PHE A 73 -5.76 5.30 8.86
N TYR A 74 -5.43 6.35 8.09
CA TYR A 74 -4.06 6.52 7.61
C TYR A 74 -3.10 6.72 8.78
N ASP A 75 -3.36 7.73 9.62
CA ASP A 75 -2.53 8.05 10.78
C ASP A 75 -2.46 6.89 11.76
N GLN A 76 -3.59 6.19 11.99
CA GLN A 76 -3.61 5.01 12.84
C GLN A 76 -2.71 3.89 12.30
N ARG A 77 -2.70 3.63 10.99
CA ARG A 77 -1.86 2.59 10.40
C ARG A 77 -0.38 2.96 10.42
N VAL A 78 -0.05 4.24 10.23
CA VAL A 78 1.31 4.75 10.41
C VAL A 78 1.76 4.54 11.86
N HIS A 79 0.91 4.88 12.83
CA HIS A 79 1.22 4.70 14.25
C HIS A 79 1.46 3.23 14.61
N GLU A 80 0.58 2.32 14.19
CA GLU A 80 0.77 0.88 14.41
C GLU A 80 2.06 0.34 13.78
N ALA A 81 2.44 0.84 12.60
CA ALA A 81 3.70 0.49 11.97
C ALA A 81 4.91 1.00 12.78
N VAL A 82 4.82 2.22 13.32
CA VAL A 82 5.84 2.79 14.20
C VAL A 82 5.97 1.98 15.49
N GLU A 83 4.89 1.72 16.21
CA GLU A 83 4.88 0.92 17.45
C GLU A 83 5.48 -0.48 17.23
N ARG A 84 5.15 -1.10 16.09
CA ARG A 84 5.74 -2.39 15.70
C ARG A 84 7.25 -2.28 15.50
N LEU A 85 7.72 -1.23 14.85
CA LEU A 85 9.16 -1.01 14.63
C LEU A 85 9.91 -0.70 15.93
N GLU A 86 9.29 0.05 16.84
CA GLU A 86 9.85 0.35 18.16
C GLU A 86 9.95 -0.92 19.02
N SER A 87 8.95 -1.81 18.97
CA SER A 87 8.90 -3.03 19.77
C SER A 87 9.74 -4.17 19.21
N GLU A 88 9.67 -4.46 17.91
CA GLU A 88 10.37 -5.60 17.28
C GLU A 88 11.84 -5.29 16.99
N PHE A 89 12.18 -4.03 16.68
CA PHE A 89 13.51 -3.64 16.21
C PHE A 89 14.20 -2.62 17.10
N ALA A 90 13.58 -2.21 18.22
CA ALA A 90 14.11 -1.18 19.10
C ALA A 90 14.56 0.07 18.33
N LEU A 91 13.74 0.53 17.37
CA LEU A 91 13.98 1.79 16.66
C LEU A 91 13.34 2.94 17.43
N GLY A 92 13.81 4.18 17.24
CA GLY A 92 13.18 5.38 17.84
C GLY A 92 13.37 5.56 19.36
N GLN A 93 13.98 4.60 20.07
CA GLN A 93 14.23 4.74 21.51
C GLN A 93 15.33 5.77 21.79
N ARG A 94 15.13 6.58 22.85
CA ARG A 94 16.09 7.63 23.27
C ARG A 94 17.46 7.01 23.57
N GLY A 95 18.45 7.29 22.71
CA GLY A 95 19.85 6.89 22.89
C GLY A 95 20.48 6.16 21.70
N GLN A 96 19.70 5.71 20.71
CA GLN A 96 20.18 4.95 19.56
C GLN A 96 20.50 5.76 18.31
N ARG A 97 20.70 7.08 18.43
CA ARG A 97 20.94 7.99 17.29
C ARG A 97 22.06 7.56 16.34
N MET A 98 23.09 6.86 16.83
CA MET A 98 24.20 6.40 15.98
C MET A 98 23.90 5.09 15.21
N ALA A 99 22.90 4.32 15.63
CA ALA A 99 22.45 3.13 14.89
C ALA A 99 21.61 3.51 13.66
N ASP A 100 21.03 4.71 13.64
CA ASP A 100 20.13 5.18 12.59
C ASP A 100 20.87 5.54 11.29
N ASP A 101 22.06 6.14 11.37
CA ASP A 101 22.73 6.75 10.20
C ASP A 101 23.12 5.75 9.09
N TRP A 102 23.52 4.52 9.45
CA TRP A 102 23.85 3.47 8.47
C TRP A 102 22.65 2.57 8.12
N LEU A 103 21.66 2.48 9.02
CA LEU A 103 20.52 1.58 8.91
C LEU A 103 19.53 2.09 7.85
N TRP A 104 19.09 3.34 7.96
CA TRP A 104 18.02 3.89 7.11
C TRP A 104 18.36 3.92 5.61
N PRO A 105 19.60 4.26 5.17
CA PRO A 105 19.97 4.11 3.77
C PRO A 105 19.85 2.68 3.26
N ARG A 106 20.20 1.68 4.09
CA ARG A 106 20.07 0.26 3.74
C ARG A 106 18.62 -0.19 3.75
N VAL A 107 17.81 0.25 4.71
CA VAL A 107 16.36 -0.01 4.75
C VAL A 107 15.72 0.52 3.47
N LYS A 108 15.98 1.78 3.12
CA LYS A 108 15.47 2.41 1.88
C LYS A 108 15.87 1.63 0.64
N ARG A 109 17.13 1.19 0.54
CA ARG A 109 17.60 0.36 -0.60
C ARG A 109 16.83 -0.96 -0.69
N ASN A 110 16.63 -1.66 0.43
CA ASN A 110 15.85 -2.90 0.45
C ASN A 110 14.38 -2.62 0.11
N TYR A 111 13.82 -1.51 0.59
CA TYR A 111 12.45 -1.09 0.28
C TYR A 111 12.25 -0.86 -1.23
N VAL A 112 13.17 -0.14 -1.89
CA VAL A 112 13.13 0.04 -3.36
C VAL A 112 13.11 -1.29 -4.09
N ALA A 113 13.91 -2.27 -3.64
CA ALA A 113 13.90 -3.61 -4.25
C ALA A 113 12.54 -4.31 -4.10
N LEU A 114 11.86 -4.15 -2.97
CA LEU A 114 10.51 -4.68 -2.76
C LEU A 114 9.45 -3.97 -3.61
N LEU A 115 9.64 -2.69 -3.92
CA LEU A 115 8.69 -1.90 -4.71
C LEU A 115 8.74 -2.18 -6.21
N ALA A 116 9.79 -2.84 -6.71
CA ALA A 116 9.95 -3.12 -8.14
C ALA A 116 8.76 -3.91 -8.73
N ASP A 117 8.23 -4.87 -7.98
CA ASP A 117 7.06 -5.68 -8.38
C ASP A 117 5.75 -5.21 -7.72
N HIS A 118 5.79 -4.10 -6.97
CA HIS A 118 4.65 -3.63 -6.21
C HIS A 118 3.69 -2.80 -7.09
N ARG A 119 2.38 -3.06 -7.00
CA ARG A 119 1.37 -2.41 -7.86
C ARG A 119 1.07 -0.96 -7.51
N GLN A 120 1.53 -0.48 -6.36
CA GLN A 120 1.29 0.89 -5.85
C GLN A 120 2.56 1.48 -5.21
N PRO A 121 3.65 1.65 -5.98
CA PRO A 121 4.94 2.03 -5.42
C PRO A 121 4.92 3.46 -4.84
N GLU A 122 4.29 4.42 -5.51
CA GLU A 122 4.23 5.82 -5.06
C GLU A 122 3.54 6.00 -3.70
N LEU A 123 2.44 5.26 -3.48
CA LEU A 123 1.73 5.29 -2.19
C LEU A 123 2.56 4.61 -1.09
N ALA A 124 3.25 3.53 -1.43
CA ALA A 124 4.12 2.83 -0.50
C ALA A 124 5.33 3.71 -0.09
N GLU A 125 5.88 4.50 -1.00
CA GLU A 125 6.93 5.49 -0.71
C GLU A 125 6.43 6.61 0.21
N THR A 126 5.21 7.09 -0.02
CA THR A 126 4.57 8.10 0.84
C THR A 126 4.38 7.56 2.26
N PHE A 127 3.91 6.32 2.40
CA PHE A 127 3.77 5.65 3.69
C PHE A 127 5.12 5.45 4.39
N PHE A 128 6.14 5.04 3.64
CA PHE A 128 7.51 4.93 4.14
C PHE A 128 8.01 6.26 4.72
N ASN A 129 7.82 7.36 3.99
CA ASN A 129 8.19 8.69 4.46
C ASN A 129 7.46 9.03 5.76
N SER A 130 6.15 8.79 5.86
CA SER A 130 5.38 9.03 7.08
C SER A 130 5.92 8.26 8.29
N VAL A 131 6.28 6.98 8.12
CA VAL A 131 6.87 6.16 9.19
C VAL A 131 8.25 6.69 9.61
N CYS A 132 9.10 7.03 8.63
CA CYS A 132 10.43 7.58 8.88
C CYS A 132 10.37 8.92 9.64
N CYS A 133 9.45 9.82 9.26
CA CYS A 133 9.26 11.11 9.94
C CYS A 133 8.93 10.92 11.43
N ASN A 134 8.09 9.94 11.76
CA ASN A 134 7.69 9.66 13.13
C ASN A 134 8.84 9.07 13.95
N ILE A 135 9.61 8.14 13.39
CA ILE A 135 10.72 7.49 14.10
C ILE A 135 11.94 8.43 14.25
N LEU A 136 12.29 9.16 13.20
CA LEU A 136 13.51 9.98 13.15
C LEU A 136 13.35 11.38 13.75
N HIS A 137 12.12 11.80 14.08
CA HIS A 137 11.73 13.05 14.73
C HIS A 137 12.49 14.31 14.26
N ARG A 138 13.71 14.54 14.78
CA ARG A 138 14.52 15.77 14.61
C ARG A 138 15.80 15.59 13.77
N SER A 139 16.21 14.37 13.41
CA SER A 139 17.35 14.11 12.48
C SER A 139 16.94 14.13 11.00
N TYR A 140 15.66 14.49 10.76
CA TYR A 140 14.85 14.41 9.54
C TYR A 140 15.42 15.09 8.27
N PHE A 141 16.40 15.98 8.38
CA PHE A 141 16.85 16.82 7.27
C PHE A 141 17.85 16.17 6.29
N HIS A 142 18.09 14.85 6.38
CA HIS A 142 18.98 14.14 5.46
C HIS A 142 18.16 13.48 4.33
N ASN A 143 18.22 14.07 3.13
CA ASN A 143 17.56 13.56 1.90
C ASN A 143 17.89 12.09 1.56
N GLY A 144 18.96 11.53 2.15
CA GLY A 144 19.35 10.14 1.98
C GLY A 144 18.36 9.13 2.57
N PHE A 145 17.54 9.52 3.55
CA PHE A 145 16.67 8.59 4.30
C PHE A 145 15.25 8.48 3.74
N ILE A 146 14.77 9.45 2.97
CA ILE A 146 13.37 9.53 2.50
C ILE A 146 13.27 9.59 0.98
N PHE A 147 12.09 9.29 0.42
CA PHE A 147 11.80 9.43 -1.01
C PHE A 147 11.39 10.88 -1.33
N VAL A 148 12.35 11.69 -1.80
CA VAL A 148 12.09 13.05 -2.32
C VAL A 148 11.73 13.02 -3.82
N ARG A 149 12.24 12.01 -4.54
CA ARG A 149 11.85 11.67 -5.90
C ARG A 149 11.37 10.21 -5.91
N PRO A 150 10.42 9.85 -6.78
CA PRO A 150 9.99 8.48 -6.94
C PRO A 150 11.18 7.55 -7.14
N GLY A 151 11.25 6.48 -6.35
CA GLY A 151 12.31 5.47 -6.39
C GLY A 151 12.08 4.43 -7.49
N VAL A 152 10.84 4.30 -7.96
CA VAL A 152 10.43 3.36 -9.02
C VAL A 152 9.68 4.12 -10.12
N SER A 153 9.94 3.79 -11.39
CA SER A 153 9.16 4.33 -12.52
C SER A 153 7.81 3.64 -12.59
N THR A 154 6.72 4.42 -12.66
CA THR A 154 5.35 3.93 -12.84
C THR A 154 4.94 3.81 -14.31
N GLU A 155 5.84 4.14 -15.24
CA GLU A 155 5.55 4.15 -16.69
C GLU A 155 5.21 2.76 -17.27
N TYR A 156 5.56 1.67 -16.57
CA TYR A 156 5.37 0.29 -17.02
C TYR A 156 4.60 -0.57 -16.01
N LEU A 157 3.61 0.00 -15.33
CA LEU A 157 2.66 -0.80 -14.55
C LEU A 157 1.61 -1.43 -15.48
N ASP A 158 1.82 -2.70 -15.83
CA ASP A 158 0.83 -3.47 -16.59
C ASP A 158 -0.45 -3.68 -15.76
N ALA A 159 -1.58 -3.29 -16.34
CA ALA A 159 -2.89 -3.55 -15.76
C ALA A 159 -3.49 -4.82 -16.37
N ASP A 160 -3.75 -5.84 -15.54
CA ASP A 160 -4.36 -7.11 -15.98
C ASP A 160 -5.74 -6.91 -16.65
N ARG A 161 -6.42 -5.80 -16.35
CA ARG A 161 -7.76 -5.46 -16.87
C ARG A 161 -7.86 -3.95 -17.14
N PRO A 162 -8.53 -3.53 -18.23
CA PRO A 162 -8.77 -2.12 -18.48
C PRO A 162 -9.65 -1.52 -17.38
N SER A 163 -9.29 -0.32 -16.91
CA SER A 163 -10.07 0.47 -15.96
C SER A 163 -11.26 1.19 -16.58
N TRP A 164 -11.43 1.06 -17.90
CA TRP A 164 -12.46 1.73 -18.69
C TRP A 164 -13.16 0.75 -19.63
N ARG A 165 -14.36 1.13 -20.07
CA ARG A 165 -15.11 0.48 -21.15
C ARG A 165 -15.48 1.53 -22.18
N VAL A 166 -15.46 1.15 -23.46
CA VAL A 166 -15.85 2.04 -24.56
C VAL A 166 -17.15 1.55 -25.18
N TYR A 167 -18.02 2.50 -25.51
CA TYR A 167 -19.28 2.29 -26.20
C TYR A 167 -19.28 3.11 -27.48
N TYR A 168 -19.94 2.62 -28.52
CA TYR A 168 -19.96 3.26 -29.85
C TYR A 168 -21.39 3.67 -30.26
N PRO A 169 -21.92 4.81 -29.74
CA PRO A 169 -23.26 5.32 -30.03
C PRO A 169 -23.59 5.46 -31.52
N LEU A 170 -22.59 5.77 -32.36
CA LEU A 170 -22.79 5.95 -33.81
C LEU A 170 -23.05 4.64 -34.55
N THR A 171 -22.65 3.50 -33.97
CA THR A 171 -22.82 2.18 -34.58
C THR A 171 -24.13 1.53 -34.12
N VAL A 172 -24.40 1.53 -32.81
CA VAL A 172 -25.56 0.83 -32.21
C VAL A 172 -26.74 1.75 -31.89
N GLY A 173 -26.58 3.05 -32.11
CA GLY A 173 -27.52 4.09 -31.68
C GLY A 173 -27.23 4.60 -30.27
N TRP A 174 -27.50 5.88 -30.05
CA TRP A 174 -27.26 6.56 -28.78
C TRP A 174 -28.00 5.92 -27.61
N ARG A 175 -29.30 5.68 -27.76
CA ARG A 175 -30.14 5.19 -26.66
C ARG A 175 -29.76 3.77 -26.23
N PRO A 176 -29.55 2.78 -27.15
CA PRO A 176 -29.03 1.47 -26.78
C PRO A 176 -27.64 1.52 -26.12
N ALA A 177 -26.71 2.33 -26.65
CA ALA A 177 -25.37 2.47 -26.08
C ALA A 177 -25.40 3.00 -24.64
N LEU A 178 -26.14 4.08 -24.39
CA LEU A 178 -26.26 4.67 -23.06
C LEU A 178 -26.96 3.72 -22.08
N ARG A 179 -27.99 2.99 -22.53
CA ARG A 179 -28.65 1.98 -21.71
C ARG A 179 -27.68 0.87 -21.31
N GLN A 180 -26.89 0.36 -22.26
CA GLN A 180 -25.89 -0.66 -21.97
C GLN A 180 -24.85 -0.15 -20.96
N MET A 181 -24.38 1.09 -21.11
CA MET A 181 -23.45 1.71 -20.16
C MET A 181 -23.99 1.73 -18.73
N ILE A 182 -25.28 2.04 -18.56
CA ILE A 182 -25.91 2.07 -17.23
C ILE A 182 -26.08 0.65 -16.65
N ILE A 183 -26.47 -0.33 -17.48
CA ILE A 183 -26.55 -1.74 -17.08
C ILE A 183 -25.18 -2.24 -16.61
N ASP A 184 -24.13 -1.91 -17.36
CA ASP A 184 -22.76 -2.31 -17.09
C ASP A 184 -22.18 -1.75 -15.79
N PHE A 185 -22.74 -0.63 -15.29
CA PHE A 185 -22.44 -0.07 -13.98
C PHE A 185 -22.94 -0.95 -12.83
N GLY A 186 -23.96 -1.79 -13.10
CA GLY A 186 -24.39 -2.90 -12.26
C GLY A 186 -24.97 -2.50 -10.90
N LEU A 187 -25.65 -1.35 -10.79
CA LEU A 187 -26.30 -0.93 -9.55
C LEU A 187 -27.48 -1.85 -9.21
N ALA A 188 -27.52 -2.33 -7.97
CA ALA A 188 -28.62 -3.12 -7.42
C ALA A 188 -29.75 -2.25 -6.83
N CYS A 189 -30.07 -1.11 -7.46
CA CYS A 189 -31.18 -0.24 -7.07
C CYS A 189 -31.98 0.21 -8.31
N PRO A 190 -33.31 0.36 -8.20
CA PRO A 190 -34.14 0.79 -9.33
C PRO A 190 -33.87 2.25 -9.68
N PHE A 191 -33.92 2.56 -10.97
CA PHE A 191 -34.04 3.93 -11.45
C PHE A 191 -35.48 4.40 -11.33
N VAL A 192 -35.68 5.70 -11.05
CA VAL A 192 -37.02 6.29 -10.99
C VAL A 192 -37.67 6.27 -12.38
N ASP A 193 -36.96 6.76 -13.39
CA ASP A 193 -37.38 6.69 -14.80
C ASP A 193 -36.13 6.73 -15.70
N ILE A 194 -35.63 5.55 -16.06
CA ILE A 194 -34.44 5.41 -16.90
C ILE A 194 -34.63 6.03 -18.29
N GLU A 195 -35.85 6.00 -18.85
CA GLU A 195 -36.10 6.49 -20.20
C GLU A 195 -36.09 8.01 -20.27
N ARG A 196 -36.60 8.66 -19.22
CA ARG A 196 -36.49 10.11 -19.05
C ARG A 196 -35.03 10.51 -18.90
N ASP A 197 -34.30 9.85 -18.01
CA ASP A 197 -32.92 10.22 -17.69
C ASP A 197 -32.00 10.05 -18.91
N LEU A 198 -32.17 8.97 -19.69
CA LEU A 198 -31.49 8.79 -20.98
C LEU A 198 -31.81 9.89 -22.00
N SER A 199 -33.07 10.34 -22.04
CA SER A 199 -33.49 11.41 -22.97
C SER A 199 -32.84 12.75 -22.59
N LEU A 200 -32.69 13.04 -21.30
CA LEU A 200 -32.00 14.22 -20.80
C LEU A 200 -30.52 14.23 -21.20
N VAL A 201 -29.82 13.09 -21.01
CA VAL A 201 -28.40 12.96 -21.41
C VAL A 201 -28.24 13.16 -22.91
N GLN A 202 -29.13 12.58 -23.72
CA GLN A 202 -29.09 12.73 -25.17
C GLN A 202 -29.39 14.17 -25.63
N ALA A 203 -30.33 14.86 -24.97
CA ALA A 203 -30.61 16.27 -25.26
C ALA A 203 -29.40 17.15 -24.96
N ALA A 204 -28.80 16.98 -23.77
CA ALA A 204 -27.59 17.69 -23.38
C ALA A 204 -26.41 17.44 -24.34
N ALA A 205 -26.23 16.20 -24.81
CA ALA A 205 -25.19 15.89 -25.78
C ALA A 205 -25.37 16.64 -27.11
N ARG A 206 -26.60 16.81 -27.58
CA ARG A 206 -26.90 17.55 -28.83
C ARG A 206 -26.73 19.06 -28.72
N GLU A 207 -26.81 19.61 -27.51
CA GLU A 207 -26.60 21.05 -27.29
C GLU A 207 -25.09 21.40 -27.30
N HIS A 208 -24.23 20.44 -26.95
CA HIS A 208 -22.79 20.64 -26.81
C HIS A 208 -21.95 20.13 -27.99
N PHE A 209 -22.49 19.22 -28.81
CA PHE A 209 -21.81 18.62 -29.98
C PHE A 209 -22.70 18.69 -31.22
#